data_AF-A0A1Y5REC2-F1
#
_entry.id   AF-A0A1Y5REC2-F1
#
_cell.length_a   1.000
_cell.length_b   1.000
_cell.length_c   1.000
_cell.angle_alpha   90.00
_cell.angle_beta   90.00
_cell.angle_gamma   90.00
#
_symmetry.space_group_name_H-M   'P 1'
#
loop_
_entity.id
_entity.type
_entity.pdbx_description
1 polymer ?
#
loop_
_entity_poly.entity_id
_entity_poly.type
_entity_poly.pdbx_seq_one_letter_code
_entity_poly.pdbx_strand_id
1 'polypeptide(L)'
;MRLLKWLVVGMTASMIALAIVLIWAILSEMGSPAPDWPAALDLPEGTRPAAVTRAQDFTVVVTEAGDILLFDAGGALTRRIDLK
;
A
#
# COMPACT_ATOMS: atom_id res chain seq x y z
N MET A 1 -7.75 -49.41 13.19
CA MET A 1 -7.21 -48.13 13.71
C MET A 1 -6.38 -47.30 12.71
N ARG A 2 -6.06 -47.76 11.48
CA ARG A 2 -5.25 -46.96 10.53
C ARG A 2 -6.05 -45.92 9.73
N LEU A 3 -7.29 -46.23 9.32
CA LEU A 3 -8.15 -45.32 8.56
C LEU A 3 -8.49 -44.03 9.34
N LEU A 4 -8.90 -44.17 10.60
CA LEU A 4 -9.24 -43.03 11.46
C LEU A 4 -8.03 -42.09 11.66
N LYS A 5 -6.83 -42.67 11.82
CA LYS A 5 -5.59 -41.90 11.98
C LYS A 5 -5.24 -41.11 10.72
N TRP A 6 -5.42 -41.71 9.54
CA TRP A 6 -5.23 -41.02 8.25
C TRP A 6 -6.22 -39.87 8.04
N LEU A 7 -7.47 -40.07 8.44
CA LEU A 7 -8.52 -39.07 8.29
C LEU A 7 -8.25 -37.84 9.19
N VAL A 8 -7.84 -38.08 10.44
CA VAL A 8 -7.45 -36.99 11.36
C VAL A 8 -6.19 -36.28 10.86
N VAL A 9 -5.17 -37.02 10.41
CA VAL A 9 -3.94 -36.41 9.87
C VAL A 9 -4.24 -35.55 8.64
N GLY A 10 -5.11 -36.01 7.75
CA GLY A 10 -5.55 -35.22 6.59
C GLY A 10 -6.26 -33.93 7.00
N MET A 11 -7.14 -34.01 8.01
CA MET A 11 -7.88 -32.85 8.51
C MET A 11 -6.98 -31.85 9.25
N THR A 12 -6.03 -32.32 10.05
CA THR A 12 -5.04 -31.45 10.70
C THR A 12 -4.11 -30.82 9.67
N ALA A 13 -3.67 -31.58 8.67
CA ALA A 13 -2.83 -31.08 7.59
C ALA A 13 -3.55 -29.99 6.78
N SER A 14 -4.85 -30.17 6.49
CA SER A 14 -5.62 -29.14 5.77
C SER A 14 -5.81 -27.87 6.60
N MET A 15 -6.06 -27.98 7.91
CA MET A 15 -6.13 -26.81 8.81
C MET A 15 -4.81 -26.03 8.82
N ILE A 16 -3.68 -26.74 8.91
CA ILE A 16 -2.34 -26.12 8.90
C ILE A 16 -2.06 -25.48 7.54
N ALA A 17 -2.34 -26.20 6.44
CA ALA A 17 -2.13 -25.70 5.10
C ALA A 17 -2.93 -24.41 4.85
N LEU A 18 -4.19 -24.36 5.28
CA LEU A 18 -5.03 -23.17 5.14
C LEU A 18 -4.44 -21.97 5.90
N ALA A 19 -4.00 -22.18 7.15
CA ALA A 19 -3.37 -21.13 7.94
C ALA A 19 -2.08 -20.61 7.27
N ILE A 20 -1.24 -21.51 6.75
CA ILE A 20 0.00 -21.14 6.04
C ILE A 20 -0.32 -20.30 4.80
N VAL A 21 -1.31 -20.70 3.99
CA VAL A 21 -1.71 -19.94 2.80
C VAL A 21 -2.14 -18.52 3.15
N LEU A 22 -2.94 -18.35 4.21
CA LEU A 22 -3.39 -17.02 4.66
C LEU A 22 -2.21 -16.17 5.15
N ILE A 23 -1.33 -16.73 5.97
CA ILE A 23 -0.12 -16.02 6.45
C ILE A 23 0.77 -15.62 5.27
N TRP A 24 0.97 -16.52 4.32
CA TRP A 24 1.82 -16.27 3.16
C TRP A 24 1.26 -15.20 2.23
N ALA A 25 -0.06 -15.17 2.01
CA ALA A 25 -0.71 -14.11 1.25
C ALA A 25 -0.51 -12.72 1.88
N ILE A 26 -0.73 -12.64 3.21
CA ILE A 26 -0.56 -11.40 3.98
C ILE A 26 0.90 -10.90 3.93
N LEU A 27 1.87 -11.81 4.07
CA LEU A 27 3.29 -11.46 4.00
C LEU A 27 3.73 -11.04 2.59
N SER A 28 3.17 -11.67 1.55
CA SER A 28 3.51 -11.34 0.16
C SER A 28 3.06 -9.93 -0.21
N GLU A 29 1.91 -9.49 0.29
CA GLU A 29 1.41 -8.13 0.07
C GLU A 29 2.32 -7.09 0.75
N MET A 30 2.76 -7.34 1.98
CA MET A 30 3.70 -6.44 2.71
C MET A 30 5.12 -6.43 2.14
N GLY A 31 5.55 -7.51 1.48
CA GLY A 31 6.89 -7.65 0.92
C GLY A 31 7.09 -6.94 -0.43
N SER A 32 6.04 -6.30 -0.96
CA SER A 32 6.15 -5.51 -2.18
C SER A 32 7.18 -4.39 -1.95
N PRO A 33 8.29 -4.33 -2.73
CA PRO A 33 9.29 -3.29 -2.55
C PRO A 33 8.60 -1.94 -2.66
N ALA A 34 8.81 -1.09 -1.65
CA ALA A 34 8.30 0.27 -1.69
C ALA A 34 8.77 0.91 -3.01
N PRO A 35 7.87 1.52 -3.79
CA PRO A 35 8.28 2.12 -5.05
C PRO A 35 9.38 3.16 -4.81
N ASP A 36 10.32 3.26 -5.73
CA ASP A 36 11.42 4.23 -5.66
C ASP A 36 10.84 5.65 -5.69
N TRP A 37 10.89 6.33 -4.55
CA TRP A 37 10.37 7.68 -4.42
C TRP A 37 11.38 8.70 -4.93
N PRO A 38 10.94 9.75 -5.66
CA PRO A 38 11.81 10.83 -6.05
C PRO A 38 12.27 11.64 -4.83
N ALA A 39 13.51 12.13 -4.88
CA ALA A 39 14.10 12.95 -3.81
C ALA A 39 13.44 14.34 -3.69
N ALA A 40 12.82 14.83 -4.77
CA ALA A 40 12.10 16.10 -4.83
C ALA A 40 10.83 15.93 -5.67
N LEU A 41 9.77 16.67 -5.30
CA LEU A 41 8.54 16.80 -6.08
C LEU A 41 8.52 18.18 -6.71
N ASP A 42 8.21 18.25 -7.99
CA ASP A 42 7.97 19.54 -8.66
C ASP A 42 6.58 20.05 -8.31
N LEU A 43 6.55 21.08 -7.46
CA LEU A 43 5.32 21.78 -7.15
C LEU A 43 5.01 22.81 -8.24
N PRO A 44 3.73 23.03 -8.60
CA PRO A 44 3.34 24.11 -9.49
C PRO A 44 3.81 25.47 -8.96
N GLU A 45 4.21 26.36 -9.86
CA GLU A 45 4.78 27.66 -9.47
C GLU A 45 3.86 28.44 -8.51
N GLY A 46 4.47 29.02 -7.47
CA GLY A 46 3.76 29.78 -6.44
C GLY A 46 3.02 28.93 -5.40
N THR A 47 3.07 27.61 -5.48
CA THR A 47 2.42 26.72 -4.52
C THR A 47 3.30 26.50 -3.28
N ARG A 48 2.75 26.77 -2.10
CA ARG A 48 3.42 26.47 -0.81
C ARG A 48 2.76 25.26 -0.15
N PRO A 49 3.54 24.23 0.23
CA PRO A 49 3.00 23.08 0.94
C PRO A 49 2.68 23.45 2.39
N ALA A 50 1.45 23.17 2.82
CA ALA A 50 1.01 23.25 4.20
C ALA A 50 1.15 21.88 4.90
N ALA A 51 0.88 20.79 4.19
CA ALA A 51 1.05 19.43 4.69
C ALA A 51 1.44 18.47 3.57
N VAL A 52 2.24 17.45 3.89
CA VAL A 52 2.66 16.39 2.96
C VAL A 52 2.41 15.03 3.61
N THR A 53 1.63 14.19 2.95
CA THR A 53 1.34 12.82 3.38
C THR A 53 1.80 11.84 2.31
N ARG A 54 2.66 10.90 2.69
CA ARG A 54 3.15 9.84 1.80
C ARG A 54 2.39 8.54 2.07
N ALA A 55 1.81 7.95 1.03
CA ALA A 55 1.21 6.62 1.06
C ALA A 55 2.09 5.62 0.28
N GLN A 56 1.61 4.40 0.07
CA GLN A 56 2.39 3.35 -0.63
C GLN A 56 2.58 3.65 -2.11
N ASP A 57 1.56 4.20 -2.78
CA ASP A 57 1.56 4.40 -4.25
C ASP A 57 1.36 5.85 -4.68
N PHE A 58 1.16 6.77 -3.73
CA PHE A 58 0.92 8.18 -4.00
C PHE A 58 1.41 9.09 -2.87
N THR A 59 1.66 10.36 -3.21
CA THR A 59 1.92 11.44 -2.26
C THR A 59 0.85 12.50 -2.38
N VAL A 60 0.29 12.92 -1.25
CA VAL A 60 -0.65 14.04 -1.17
C VAL A 60 0.08 15.24 -0.61
N VAL A 61 0.01 16.36 -1.33
CA VAL A 61 0.46 17.66 -0.85
C VAL A 61 -0.75 18.57 -0.73
N VAL A 62 -1.02 19.04 0.48
CA VAL A 62 -2.03 20.07 0.74
C VAL A 62 -1.33 21.43 0.71
N THR A 63 -1.87 22.37 -0.05
CA THR A 63 -1.29 23.70 -0.23
C THR A 63 -1.87 24.69 0.79
N GLU A 64 -1.15 25.77 1.08
CA GLU A 64 -1.66 26.86 1.93
C GLU A 64 -2.92 27.52 1.35
N ALA A 65 -3.14 27.42 0.04
CA ALA A 65 -4.33 27.91 -0.64
C ALA A 65 -5.57 27.01 -0.42
N GLY A 66 -5.39 25.83 0.18
CA GLY A 66 -6.45 24.84 0.38
C GLY A 66 -6.59 23.84 -0.77
N ASP A 67 -5.64 23.79 -1.70
CA ASP A 67 -5.67 22.82 -2.79
C ASP A 67 -5.05 21.49 -2.36
N ILE A 68 -5.55 20.38 -2.89
CA ILE A 68 -4.97 19.05 -2.74
C ILE A 68 -4.30 18.66 -4.06
N LEU A 69 -3.00 18.43 -4.01
CA LEU A 69 -2.19 17.91 -5.11
C LEU A 69 -1.88 16.43 -4.84
N LEU A 70 -2.32 15.55 -5.72
CA LEU A 70 -2.04 14.12 -5.67
C LEU A 70 -0.96 13.79 -6.69
N PHE A 71 0.17 13.30 -6.20
CA PHE A 71 1.28 12.81 -6.99
C PHE A 71 1.30 11.29 -6.98
N ASP A 72 1.67 10.67 -8.08
CA ASP A 72 1.95 9.23 -8.12
C ASP A 72 3.30 8.88 -7.46
N ALA A 73 3.62 7.60 -7.39
CA ALA A 73 4.89 7.10 -6.88
C ALA A 73 6.12 7.64 -7.64
N GLY A 74 5.96 7.99 -8.92
CA GLY A 74 7.01 8.59 -9.76
C GLY A 74 7.16 10.10 -9.58
N GLY A 75 6.29 10.73 -8.79
CA GLY A 75 6.29 12.18 -8.56
C GLY A 75 5.56 12.99 -9.63
N ALA A 76 4.83 12.36 -10.54
CA ALA A 76 4.00 13.08 -11.50
C ALA A 76 2.69 13.52 -10.85
N LEU A 77 2.27 14.76 -11.10
CA LEU A 77 0.99 15.28 -10.62
C LEU A 77 -0.16 14.60 -11.37
N THR A 78 -0.90 13.75 -10.68
CA THR A 78 -2.01 12.97 -11.24
C THR A 78 -3.35 13.70 -11.11
N ARG A 79 -3.56 14.40 -9.99
CA ARG A 79 -4.82 15.12 -9.74
C ARG A 79 -4.60 16.36 -8.90
N ARG A 80 -5.32 17.42 -9.24
CA ARG A 80 -5.50 18.61 -8.42
C ARG A 80 -6.98 18.72 -8.03
N ILE A 81 -7.24 19.02 -6.77
CA ILE A 81 -8.59 19.28 -6.25
C ILE A 81 -8.55 20.62 -5.52
N ASP A 82 -9.31 21.58 -6.02
CA ASP A 82 -9.53 22.86 -5.37
C ASP A 82 -10.69 22.71 -4.36
N LEU A 83 -10.45 23.00 -3.07
CA LEU A 83 -11.46 22.89 -2.01
C LEU A 83 -12.29 24.17 -1.79
N LYS A 84 -12.27 25.09 -2.77
CA LYS A 84 -12.86 26.43 -2.66
C LYS A 84 -14.30 26.50 -3.16
#